data_AF-A0A956ZY83-F1
#
_entry.id   AF-A0A956ZY83-F1
#
_cell.length_a   1.000
_cell.length_b   1.000
_cell.length_c   1.000
_cell.angle_alpha   90.00
_cell.angle_beta   90.00
_cell.angle_gamma   90.00
#
_symmetry.space_group_name_H-M   'P 1'
#
loop_
_entity.id
_entity.type
_entity.pdbx_description
1 polymer ?
#
loop_
_entity_poly.entity_id
_entity_poly.type
_entity_poly.pdbx_seq_one_letter_code
_entity_poly.pdbx_strand_id
1 'polypeptide(L)' 'MVYTPMPDSKPLTLVVRLWHRPEGVRAEVKELRTGETRLFKNVEDLMAYLEQPQSPKGLGKTAS' A
#
# COMPACT_ATOMS: atom_id res chain seq x y z
N MET A 1 20.92 0.85 18.86
CA MET A 1 20.25 -0.12 17.96
C MET A 1 20.65 0.22 16.54
N VAL A 2 21.45 -0.64 15.89
CA VAL A 2 21.83 -0.46 14.48
C VAL A 2 20.76 -1.17 13.65
N TYR A 3 20.05 -0.42 12.81
CA TYR A 3 19.06 -0.99 11.90
C TYR A 3 19.78 -1.73 10.77
N THR A 4 19.70 -3.06 10.77
CA THR A 4 20.17 -3.88 9.64
C THR A 4 19.02 -4.03 8.65
N PRO A 5 19.05 -3.38 7.48
CA PRO A 5 17.99 -3.55 6.48
C PRO A 5 17.99 -5.01 6.01
N MET A 6 16.81 -5.64 6.07
CA MET A 6 16.64 -7.00 5.55
C MET A 6 16.88 -7.01 4.02
N PRO A 7 17.62 -8.00 3.48
CA PRO A 7 18.10 -8.00 2.10
C PRO A 7 17.03 -8.07 1.00
N ASP A 8 15.74 -8.20 1.36
CA ASP A 8 14.61 -8.28 0.41
C ASP A 8 13.57 -7.15 0.58
N SER A 9 13.88 -6.12 1.36
CA SER A 9 12.99 -4.97 1.54
C SER A 9 13.14 -3.99 0.37
N LYS A 10 12.64 -4.37 -0.81
CA LYS A 10 12.43 -3.40 -1.90
C LYS A 10 11.44 -2.34 -1.42
N PRO A 11 11.73 -1.04 -1.56
CA PRO A 11 10.80 0.01 -1.17
C PRO A 11 9.52 -0.13 -1.98
N LEU A 12 8.39 -0.31 -1.30
CA LEU A 12 7.08 -0.26 -1.92
C LEU A 12 6.86 1.17 -2.42
N THR A 13 6.73 1.35 -3.72
CA THR A 13 6.39 2.65 -4.29
C THR A 13 4.90 2.70 -4.53
N LEU A 14 4.22 3.64 -3.85
CA LEU A 14 2.80 3.88 -3.96
C LEU A 14 2.55 5.24 -4.61
N VAL A 15 1.61 5.31 -5.54
CA VAL A 15 1.05 6.57 -6.03
C VAL A 15 -0.28 6.78 -5.36
N VAL A 16 -0.41 7.84 -4.57
CA VAL A 16 -1.65 8.18 -3.86
C VAL A 16 -2.27 9.42 -4.50
N ARG A 17 -3.52 9.30 -4.94
CA ARG A 17 -4.34 10.42 -5.41
C ARG A 17 -5.44 10.69 -4.41
N LEU A 18 -5.57 11.94 -3.99
CA LEU A 18 -6.54 12.38 -2.99
C LEU A 18 -7.49 13.40 -3.60
N TRP A 19 -8.78 13.24 -3.35
CA TRP A 19 -9.81 14.17 -3.77
C TRP A 19 -10.71 14.52 -2.60
N HIS A 20 -10.87 15.81 -2.34
CA HIS A 20 -11.86 16.28 -1.38
C HIS A 20 -13.22 16.42 -2.07
N ARG A 21 -14.24 15.76 -1.54
CA ARG A 21 -15.65 15.86 -1.96
C ARG A 21 -16.48 16.42 -0.80
N PRO A 22 -17.69 16.95 -1.06
CA PRO A 22 -18.59 17.40 0.00
C PRO A 22 -18.94 16.30 1.03
N GLU A 23 -18.90 15.06 0.58
CA GLU A 23 -19.18 13.83 1.33
C GLU A 23 -17.94 13.23 2.01
N GLY A 24 -16.76 13.86 1.90
CA GLY A 24 -15.51 13.44 2.52
C GLY A 24 -14.34 13.30 1.53
N VAL A 25 -13.23 12.74 1.98
CA VAL A 25 -12.03 12.53 1.15
C VAL A 25 -12.07 11.15 0.52
N ARG A 26 -11.90 11.09 -0.79
CA ARG A 26 -11.61 9.83 -1.49
C ARG A 26 -10.12 9.73 -1.78
N ALA A 27 -9.61 8.51 -1.76
CA ALA A 27 -8.23 8.24 -2.17
C ALA A 27 -8.16 7.08 -3.16
N GLU A 28 -7.19 7.13 -4.05
CA GLU A 28 -6.79 6.03 -4.90
C GLU A 28 -5.32 5.77 -4.63
N VAL A 29 -4.98 4.51 -4.35
CA VAL A 29 -3.60 4.08 -4.15
C VAL A 29 -3.26 3.08 -5.24
N LYS A 30 -2.19 3.33 -5.96
CA LYS A 30 -1.63 2.40 -6.93
C LYS A 30 -0.28 1.90 -6.47
N GLU A 31 -0.14 0.58 -6.34
CA GLU A 31 1.15 -0.05 -6.12
C GLU A 31 1.91 -0.16 -7.44
N LEU A 32 3.10 0.44 -7.53
CA LEU A 32 3.85 0.46 -8.78
C LEU A 32 4.46 -0.89 -9.16
N ARG A 33 4.71 -1.77 -8.18
CA ARG A 33 5.29 -3.10 -8.42
C ARG A 33 4.28 -4.06 -9.04
N THR A 34 3.07 -4.11 -8.49
CA THR A 34 2.01 -5.05 -8.92
C THR A 34 1.07 -4.42 -9.95
N GLY A 35 1.00 -3.09 -10.00
CA GLY A 35 -0.01 -2.35 -10.75
C GLY A 35 -1.38 -2.34 -10.08
N GLU A 36 -1.53 -2.95 -8.90
CA GLU A 36 -2.79 -3.00 -8.16
C GLU A 36 -3.25 -1.58 -7.81
N THR A 37 -4.52 -1.30 -8.05
CA THR A 37 -5.14 -0.01 -7.74
C THR A 37 -6.28 -0.24 -6.76
N ARG A 38 -6.27 0.53 -5.67
CA ARG A 38 -7.26 0.43 -4.60
C ARG A 38 -7.89 1.78 -4.31
N LEU A 39 -9.21 1.80 -4.16
CA LEU A 39 -10.00 3.00 -3.89
C LEU A 39 -10.48 3.01 -2.44
N PHE A 40 -10.31 4.15 -1.77
CA PHE A 40 -10.71 4.41 -0.40
C PHE A 40 -11.74 5.54 -0.39
N LYS A 41 -12.79 5.39 0.42
CA LYS A 41 -13.92 6.33 0.49
C LYS A 41 -13.76 7.39 1.59
N ASN A 42 -12.79 7.21 2.49
CA ASN A 42 -12.45 8.11 3.58
C ASN A 42 -10.93 8.07 3.84
N VAL A 43 -10.42 9.01 4.65
CA VAL A 43 -8.98 9.09 5.00
C VAL A 43 -8.58 8.00 6.01
N GLU A 44 -9.46 7.64 6.93
CA GLU A 44 -9.15 6.65 7.98
C GLU A 44 -8.77 5.29 7.38
N ASP A 45 -9.53 4.80 6.41
CA ASP A 45 -9.25 3.55 5.71
C ASP A 45 -7.93 3.62 4.93
N LEU A 46 -7.62 4.78 4.33
CA LEU A 46 -6.34 5.00 3.65
C LEU A 46 -5.18 4.93 4.64
N MET A 47 -5.28 5.64 5.76
CA MET A 47 -4.23 5.69 6.78
C MET A 47 -4.00 4.30 7.37
N ALA A 48 -5.07 3.59 7.73
CA ALA A 48 -4.98 2.21 8.21
C ALA A 48 -4.29 1.28 7.21
N TYR A 49 -4.53 1.47 5.91
CA TYR A 49 -3.83 0.72 4.86
C TYR A 49 -2.34 1.09 4.77
N LEU A 50 -2.00 2.38 4.81
CA LEU A 50 -0.60 2.84 4.72
C LEU A 50 0.23 2.47 5.97
N GLU A 51 -0.41 2.43 7.14
CA GLU A 51 0.21 2.06 8.41
C GLU A 51 0.40 0.54 8.56
N GLN A 52 -0.41 -0.26 7.86
CA GLN A 52 -0.18 -1.70 7.82
C GLN A 52 1.13 -2.01 7.09
N PRO A 53 2.01 -2.84 7.66
CA PRO A 53 3.16 -3.34 6.93
C PRO A 53 2.63 -4.11 5.73
N GLN A 54 2.78 -3.50 4.55
CA GLN A 54 2.40 -4.07 3.26
C GLN A 54 3.27 -5.31 3.04
N SER A 55 2.80 -6.42 3.61
CA SER A 55 3.45 -7.71 3.44
C SER A 55 3.35 -8.04 1.96
N PRO A 56 4.46 -8.34 1.27
CA PRO A 56 4.40 -8.73 -0.14
C PRO A 56 3.60 -10.02 -0.23
N LYS A 57 2.30 -9.90 -0.53
CA LYS A 57 1.41 -11.05 -0.73
C LYS A 57 1.67 -11.58 -2.13
N GLY A 58 2.81 -12.25 -2.28
CA GLY A 58 3.33 -12.68 -3.57
C GLY A 58 4.53 -13.61 -3.48
N LEU A 59 4.59 -14.50 -2.48
CA LEU A 59 5.45 -15.68 -2.55
C LEU A 59 4.78 -16.85 -1.82
N GLY A 60 4.30 -17.84 -2.58
CA GLY A 60 3.54 -19.01 -2.10
C GLY A 60 2.17 -19.01 -2.77
N LYS A 61 1.95 -19.73 -3.88
CA LYS A 61 2.19 -21.17 -4.00
C LYS A 61 2.68 -21.54 -5.42
N THR A 62 3.95 -21.91 -5.52
CA THR A 62 4.37 -23.05 -6.35
C THR A 62 4.84 -24.11 -5.38
N ALA A 63 4.01 -25.11 -5.12
CA ALA A 63 4.42 -26.32 -4.42
C ALA A 63 3.58 -27.48 -4.93
N SER A 64 4.28 -28.37 -5.65
CA SER A 64 4.02 -29.78 -5.96
C SER A 64 2.69 -30.22 -6.55
#